data_AF-A0A2P8CUS8-F1
#
_entry.id   AF-A0A2P8CUS8-F1
#
_cell.length_a   1.000
_cell.length_b   1.000
_cell.length_c   1.000
_cell.angle_alpha   90.00
_cell.angle_beta   90.00
_cell.angle_gamma   90.00
#
_symmetry.space_group_name_H-M   'P 1'
#
loop_
_entity.id
_entity.type
_entity.pdbx_description
1 polymer ?
#
loop_
_entity_poly.entity_id
_entity_poly.type
_entity_poly.pdbx_seq_one_letter_code
_entity_poly.pdbx_strand_id
1 'polypeptide(L)' 'MATHRSRDGLGWVYALVCSECGRRHTHEHGVTRTASDARAAARIDGWRALNNASARQFKPDLCRQCRAPRSNVTGA' A
#
# COMPACT_ATOMS: atom_id res chain seq x y z
N MET A 1 2.28 -10.49 -2.14
CA MET A 1 2.53 -9.12 -1.64
C MET A 1 3.98 -8.78 -1.90
N ALA A 2 4.30 -7.72 -2.62
CA ALA A 2 5.68 -7.22 -2.71
C ALA A 2 5.76 -5.93 -1.90
N THR A 3 6.16 -6.03 -0.63
CA THR A 3 6.72 -4.85 0.05
C THR A 3 8.01 -4.52 -0.70
N HIS A 4 8.05 -3.37 -1.38
CA HIS A 4 9.23 -2.98 -2.11
C HIS A 4 10.27 -2.49 -1.11
N ARG A 5 11.41 -3.17 -1.06
CA ARG A 5 12.52 -2.81 -0.19
C ARG A 5 13.59 -2.09 -1.01
N SER A 6 13.82 -0.83 -0.69
CA SER A 6 14.87 0.01 -1.27
C SER A 6 15.92 0.32 -0.21
N ARG A 7 17.16 0.63 -0.62
CA ARG A 7 18.19 1.13 0.29
C ARG A 7 18.44 2.61 0.00
N ASP A 8 18.39 3.45 1.02
CA ASP A 8 18.84 4.84 0.95
C ASP A 8 20.21 4.98 1.65
N GLY A 9 20.79 6.17 1.64
CA GLY A 9 22.07 6.46 2.30
C GLY A 9 22.06 6.26 3.83
N LEU A 10 20.89 6.01 4.43
CA LEU A 10 20.68 5.88 5.88
C LEU A 10 20.20 4.48 6.30
N GLY A 11 19.83 3.60 5.38
CA GLY A 11 19.39 2.24 5.67
C GLY A 11 18.34 1.70 4.70
N TRP A 12 17.49 0.80 5.20
CA TRP A 12 16.42 0.21 4.41
C TRP A 12 15.14 1.05 4.48
N VAL A 13 14.42 1.06 3.37
CA VAL A 13 13.14 1.75 3.20
C VAL A 13 12.14 0.75 2.64
N TYR A 14 10.93 0.75 3.19
CA TYR A 14 9.86 -0.19 2.83
C TYR A 14 8.68 0.57 2.26
N ALA A 15 8.26 0.26 1.03
CA ALA A 15 7.05 0.81 0.43
C ALA A 15 6.01 -0.29 0.17
N LEU A 16 4.73 0.04 0.30
CA LEU A 16 3.67 -0.86 -0.18
C LEU A 16 3.50 -0.74 -1.69
N VAL A 17 3.12 -1.85 -2.30
CA VAL A 17 2.76 -1.93 -3.72
C VAL A 17 1.35 -2.47 -3.81
N CYS A 18 0.50 -1.78 -4.58
CA CYS A 18 -0.85 -2.22 -4.84
C CYS A 18 -0.82 -3.51 -5.65
N SER A 19 -1.60 -4.51 -5.22
CA SER A 19 -1.63 -5.82 -5.87
C SER A 19 -2.34 -5.80 -7.23
N GLU A 20 -3.19 -4.79 -7.48
CA GLU A 20 -3.97 -4.69 -8.73
C GLU A 20 -3.24 -3.86 -9.80
N CYS A 21 -2.88 -2.62 -9.47
CA CYS A 21 -2.29 -1.69 -10.44
C CYS A 21 -0.77 -1.56 -10.34
N GLY A 22 -0.12 -2.25 -9.40
CA GLY A 22 1.33 -2.14 -9.19
C GLY A 22 1.79 -0.76 -8.65
N ARG A 23 0.86 0.15 -8.34
CA ARG A 23 1.21 1.49 -7.83
C ARG A 23 1.95 1.36 -6.51
N ARG A 24 3.06 2.08 -6.39
CA ARG A 24 3.84 2.17 -5.14
C ARG A 24 3.26 3.26 -4.25
N HIS A 25 3.17 2.97 -2.97
CA HIS A 25 2.82 3.94 -1.95
C HIS A 25 4.04 4.82 -1.68
N THR A 26 3.89 6.12 -1.93
CA THR A 26 4.86 7.16 -1.59
C THR A 26 4.27 7.95 -0.44
N HIS A 27 4.83 7.77 0.76
CA HIS A 27 4.41 8.54 1.91
C HIS A 27 5.05 9.93 1.87
N GLU A 28 4.24 10.98 1.91
CA GLU A 28 4.73 12.37 1.83
C GLU A 28 5.45 12.82 3.11
N HIS A 29 5.14 12.21 4.25
CA HIS A 29 5.61 12.67 5.58
C HIS A 29 6.71 11.81 6.22
N GLY A 30 7.42 10.98 5.46
CA GLY A 30 8.61 10.32 6.00
C GLY A 30 8.97 9.00 5.35
N VAL A 31 10.17 8.54 5.70
CA VAL A 31 10.75 7.30 5.20
C VAL A 31 10.37 6.15 6.13
N THR A 32 9.66 5.16 5.61
CA THR A 32 9.18 4.00 6.37
C THR A 32 10.28 2.97 6.52
N ARG A 33 10.81 2.83 7.75
CA ARG A 33 11.97 1.97 8.06
C ARG A 33 11.60 0.51 8.34
N THR A 34 10.33 0.22 8.56
CA THR A 34 9.82 -1.14 8.73
C THR A 34 8.64 -1.42 7.81
N ALA A 35 8.39 -2.69 7.51
CA ALA A 35 7.20 -3.10 6.75
C ALA A 35 5.89 -2.80 7.52
N SER A 36 5.94 -2.71 8.85
CA SER A 36 4.79 -2.35 9.69
C SER A 36 4.48 -0.86 9.58
N ASP A 37 5.50 0.00 9.62
CA ASP A 37 5.34 1.45 9.43
C ASP A 37 4.82 1.77 8.03
N ALA A 38 5.36 1.10 7.01
CA ALA A 38 4.87 1.24 5.63
C ALA A 38 3.36 1.00 5.56
N ARG A 39 2.85 -0.03 6.27
CA ARG A 39 1.43 -0.35 6.34
C ARG A 39 0.63 0.67 7.14
N ALA A 40 1.18 1.18 8.24
CA ALA A 40 0.55 2.21 9.04
C ALA A 40 0.39 3.50 8.21
N ALA A 41 1.47 3.96 7.58
CA ALA A 41 1.48 5.11 6.69
C ALA A 41 0.49 4.95 5.52
N ALA A 42 0.51 3.80 4.84
CA ALA A 42 -0.43 3.53 3.76
C ALA A 42 -1.90 3.57 4.22
N ARG A 43 -2.20 3.06 5.42
CA ARG A 43 -3.56 3.13 6.00
C ARG A 43 -4.00 4.57 6.27
N ILE A 44 -3.10 5.41 6.79
CA ILE A 44 -3.35 6.84 7.01
C ILE A 44 -3.67 7.51 5.67
N ASP A 45 -2.94 7.16 4.61
CA ASP A 45 -3.14 7.69 3.25
C ASP A 45 -4.34 7.04 2.51
N GLY A 46 -5.15 6.25 3.22
CA GLY A 46 -6.40 5.67 2.72
C GLY A 46 -6.24 4.37 1.92
N TRP A 47 -5.04 3.80 1.85
CA TRP A 47 -4.81 2.49 1.22
C TRP A 47 -5.37 1.37 2.10
N ARG A 48 -5.80 0.27 1.46
CA ARG A 48 -6.08 -0.98 2.16
C ARG A 48 -4.75 -1.71 2.35
N ALA A 49 -4.17 -1.58 3.54
CA ALA A 49 -2.99 -2.33 3.94
C ALA A 49 -3.30 -3.17 5.19
N LEU A 50 -3.34 -4.49 5.05
CA LEU A 50 -3.67 -5.42 6.14
C LEU A 50 -2.41 -5.86 6.90
N ASN A 51 -2.48 -5.85 8.23
CA ASN A 51 -1.35 -6.27 9.08
C ASN A 51 -1.22 -7.80 9.14
N ASN A 52 -2.34 -8.52 9.23
CA ASN A 52 -2.34 -9.96 9.44
C ASN A 52 -2.02 -10.73 8.16
N ALA A 53 -1.08 -11.69 8.24
CA ALA A 53 -0.70 -12.54 7.10
C ALA A 53 -1.87 -13.37 6.59
N SER A 54 -2.66 -13.95 7.49
CA SER A 54 -3.84 -14.75 7.13
C SER A 54 -4.92 -13.91 6.46
N ALA A 55 -5.17 -12.70 6.95
CA ALA A 55 -6.16 -11.80 6.33
C ALA A 55 -5.74 -11.35 4.91
N ARG A 56 -4.43 -11.25 4.65
CA ARG A 56 -3.87 -10.91 3.33
C ARG A 56 -4.10 -12.00 2.28
N GLN A 57 -4.29 -13.24 2.68
CA GLN A 57 -4.62 -14.33 1.75
C GLN A 57 -6.01 -14.12 1.11
N PHE A 58 -6.95 -13.54 1.86
CA PHE A 58 -8.32 -13.34 1.41
C PHE A 58 -8.58 -11.94 0.87
N LYS A 59 -7.80 -10.94 1.29
CA LYS A 59 -7.98 -9.54 0.90
C LYS A 59 -6.65 -8.95 0.44
N PRO A 60 -6.48 -8.65 -0.86
CA PRO A 60 -5.24 -8.05 -1.36
C PRO A 60 -5.05 -6.62 -0.85
N ASP A 61 -3.81 -6.16 -0.80
CA ASP A 61 -3.50 -4.76 -0.48
C ASP A 61 -3.76 -3.86 -1.71
N LEU A 62 -4.57 -2.83 -1.53
CA LEU A 62 -5.08 -1.98 -2.60
C LEU A 62 -4.77 -0.50 -2.35
N CYS A 63 -4.39 0.22 -3.40
CA CYS A 63 -4.32 1.67 -3.33
C CYS A 63 -5.71 2.29 -3.21
N ARG A 64 -5.79 3.57 -2.82
CA ARG A 64 -7.06 4.29 -2.68
C ARG A 64 -7.96 4.19 -3.91
N GLN A 65 -7.38 4.23 -5.12
CA GLN A 65 -8.13 4.14 -6.39
C GLN A 65 -8.67 2.73 -6.63
N CYS A 66 -7.85 1.69 -6.50
CA CYS A 66 -8.30 0.30 -6.68
C CYS A 66 -9.21 -0.19 -5.54
N ARG A 67 -9.12 0.45 -4.37
CA ARG A 67 -10.00 0.19 -3.23
C ARG A 67 -11.38 0.80 -3.45
N ALA A 68 -11.46 1.97 -4.07
CA ALA A 68 -12.75 2.62 -4.32
C ALA A 68 -13.60 1.65 -5.14
N PRO A 69 -14.87 1.40 -4.74
CA PRO A 69 -15.78 0.67 -5.61
C PRO A 69 -15.75 1.39 -6.95
N ARG A 70 -15.66 0.65 -8.05
CA ARG A 70 -15.94 1.20 -9.38
C ARG A 70 -17.39 1.68 -9.31
N SER A 71 -17.61 2.91 -8.88
CA SER A 71 -18.89 3.58 -9.05
C SER A 71 -19.09 3.57 -10.55
N ASN A 72 -20.01 2.70 -10.97
CA ASN A 72 -20.46 2.55 -12.35
C ASN A 72 -20.52 3.93 -12.99
N VAL A 73 -19.58 4.23 -13.89
CA VAL A 73 -19.79 5.25 -14.91
C VAL A 73 -20.68 4.56 -15.95
N THR A 74 -21.95 4.36 -15.59
CA THR A 74 -23.01 4.01 -16.52
C THR A 74 -23.84 5.27 -16.67
N GLY A 75 -23.56 6.02 -17.72
CA GLY A 75 -24.15 7.32 -17.98
C GLY A 75 -23.53 7.95 -19.21
N ALA A 76 -23.75 7.32 -20.36
CA ALA A 76 -23.66 7.94 -21.67
C ALA A 76 -24.84 7.40 -22.49
#